data_AF-W2XXK0-F1
#
_entry.id   AF-W2XXK0-F1
#
_cell.length_a   1.000
_cell.length_b   1.000
_cell.length_c   1.000
_cell.angle_alpha   90.00
_cell.angle_beta   90.00
_cell.angle_gamma   90.00
#
_symmetry.space_group_name_H-M   'P 1'
#
loop_
_entity.id
_entity.type
_entity.pdbx_description
1 polymer ?
#
loop_
_entity_poly.entity_id
_entity_poly.type
_entity_poly.pdbx_seq_one_letter_code
_entity_poly.pdbx_strand_id
1 'polypeptide(L)'
;MSADASLEELEARLVTFTEQLQNIHELLQSDPTNTEFLSIAKDLVEVIQLTKETIDLKVNAASSSQVTESQKTQEPRQESLTLELKYEPGSVVEALQQGVWYPAHVDSLTSDGSYNVKFLGFGTTAELKEDALRAIEVDEDQASQLPAKETITEGFKCQAKYYADAVVYPCSVTKVTELGFQVLFDGYGNSEEVPYEYLRPTALLQSEVGPNTAQTSPTNAVDGATALAGAATAPKVAPAVIHKPIKIPENLQILPSDTEAEKERKRKRIRAIKSLNRHKTIDNERNIKQHDWKAFQYKAKKKGLKKGVSGVLSKRGSSMFASPDTVQGRVGVVGSGQGMTTFQDTRTKKPKHA
;
A
#
# COMPACT_ATOMS: atom_id res chain seq x y z
N MET A 1 -25.66 -2.13 -29.82
CA MET A 1 -25.58 -2.37 -31.28
C MET A 1 -24.16 -2.85 -31.54
N SER A 2 -23.88 -4.13 -31.26
CA SER A 2 -22.53 -4.68 -31.45
C SER A 2 -22.40 -5.07 -32.92
N ALA A 3 -21.74 -4.24 -33.70
CA ALA A 3 -21.40 -4.54 -35.08
C ALA A 3 -20.25 -5.56 -35.05
N ASP A 4 -20.60 -6.83 -35.26
CA ASP A 4 -19.62 -7.89 -35.48
C ASP A 4 -19.04 -7.69 -36.88
N ALA A 5 -18.03 -6.82 -37.01
CA ALA A 5 -17.42 -6.48 -38.30
C ALA A 5 -16.86 -7.74 -38.96
N SER A 6 -17.11 -7.95 -40.25
CA SER A 6 -16.65 -9.15 -40.95
C SER A 6 -15.11 -9.16 -41.04
N LEU A 7 -14.52 -10.35 -41.21
CA LEU A 7 -13.07 -10.49 -41.35
C LEU A 7 -12.54 -9.67 -42.54
N GLU A 8 -13.23 -9.71 -43.68
CA GLU A 8 -12.91 -8.89 -44.86
C GLU A 8 -12.96 -7.38 -44.57
N GLU A 9 -13.92 -6.94 -43.74
CA GLU A 9 -14.03 -5.52 -43.36
C GLU A 9 -12.86 -5.09 -42.45
N LEU A 10 -12.42 -5.97 -41.55
CA LEU A 10 -11.25 -5.71 -40.70
C LEU A 10 -9.97 -5.67 -41.53
N GLU A 11 -9.79 -6.56 -42.50
CA GLU A 11 -8.65 -6.55 -43.42
C GLU A 11 -8.64 -5.28 -44.29
N ALA A 12 -9.78 -4.87 -44.84
CA ALA A 12 -9.89 -3.62 -45.59
C ALA A 12 -9.55 -2.40 -44.74
N ARG A 13 -10.04 -2.36 -43.48
CA ARG A 13 -9.69 -1.29 -42.52
C ARG A 13 -8.20 -1.28 -42.21
N LEU A 14 -7.58 -2.44 -42.00
CA LEU A 14 -6.14 -2.57 -41.79
C LEU A 14 -5.37 -1.90 -42.94
N VAL A 15 -5.71 -2.21 -44.19
CA VAL A 15 -5.09 -1.58 -45.37
C VAL A 15 -5.24 -0.06 -45.32
N THR A 16 -6.44 0.46 -45.06
CA THR A 16 -6.66 1.92 -44.98
C THR A 16 -5.84 2.58 -43.87
N PHE A 17 -5.72 1.95 -42.69
CA PHE A 17 -4.92 2.48 -41.60
C PHE A 17 -3.42 2.47 -41.93
N THR A 18 -2.92 1.44 -42.63
CA THR A 18 -1.52 1.43 -43.08
C THR A 18 -1.21 2.52 -44.10
N GLU A 19 -2.14 2.81 -45.02
CA GLU A 19 -1.98 3.89 -46.00
C GLU A 19 -1.96 5.26 -45.32
N GLN A 20 -2.86 5.47 -44.36
CA GLN A 20 -2.89 6.68 -43.54
C GLN A 20 -1.58 6.88 -42.77
N LEU A 21 -1.03 5.81 -42.20
CA LEU A 21 0.24 5.86 -41.48
C LEU A 21 1.38 6.26 -42.41
N GLN A 22 1.40 5.71 -43.61
CA GLN A 22 2.42 6.04 -44.59
C GLN A 22 2.35 7.50 -45.05
N ASN A 23 1.15 8.06 -45.24
CA ASN A 23 0.96 9.47 -45.55
C ASN A 23 1.48 10.37 -44.40
N ILE A 24 1.16 10.02 -43.15
CA ILE A 24 1.66 10.75 -41.97
C ILE A 24 3.19 10.67 -41.89
N HIS A 25 3.77 9.51 -42.20
CA HIS A 25 5.23 9.34 -42.23
C HIS A 25 5.91 10.19 -43.31
N GLU A 26 5.27 10.34 -44.48
CA GLU A 26 5.73 11.26 -45.53
C GLU A 26 5.69 12.72 -45.06
N LEU A 27 4.61 13.13 -44.36
CA LEU A 27 4.51 14.47 -43.77
C LEU A 27 5.55 14.70 -42.65
N LEU A 28 5.84 13.66 -41.86
CA LEU A 28 6.91 13.69 -40.86
C LEU A 28 8.31 13.74 -41.49
N GLN A 29 8.49 13.25 -42.72
CA GLN A 29 9.76 13.37 -43.44
C GLN A 29 10.05 14.82 -43.84
N SER A 30 9.01 15.61 -44.16
CA SER A 30 9.14 17.06 -44.33
C SER A 30 9.29 17.81 -43.01
N ASP A 31 8.51 17.45 -41.99
CA ASP A 31 8.44 18.15 -40.70
C ASP A 31 8.60 17.19 -39.50
N PRO A 32 9.84 16.74 -39.20
CA PRO A 32 10.09 15.70 -38.20
C PRO A 32 9.84 16.14 -36.74
N THR A 33 9.68 17.44 -36.49
CA THR A 33 9.43 17.99 -35.15
C THR A 33 7.95 18.23 -34.87
N ASN A 34 7.04 17.89 -35.79
CA ASN A 34 5.62 18.10 -35.61
C ASN A 34 5.05 17.11 -34.59
N THR A 35 4.67 17.63 -33.42
CA THR A 35 4.18 16.83 -32.29
C THR A 35 2.85 16.14 -32.59
N GLU A 36 1.98 16.75 -33.41
CA GLU A 36 0.67 16.21 -33.75
C GLU A 36 0.79 15.01 -34.68
N PHE A 37 1.65 15.08 -35.70
CA PHE A 37 1.88 13.94 -36.58
C PHE A 37 2.57 12.78 -35.83
N LEU A 38 3.46 13.07 -34.87
CA LEU A 38 4.07 12.05 -34.02
C LEU A 38 3.05 11.37 -33.10
N SER A 39 2.09 12.11 -32.52
CA SER A 39 1.02 11.50 -31.71
C SER A 39 0.07 10.69 -32.58
N ILE A 40 -0.38 11.21 -33.72
CA ILE A 40 -1.30 10.49 -34.61
C ILE A 40 -0.63 9.23 -35.18
N ALA A 41 0.67 9.28 -35.50
CA ALA A 41 1.41 8.11 -35.93
C ALA A 41 1.42 7.00 -34.85
N LYS A 42 1.63 7.37 -33.58
CA LYS A 42 1.58 6.42 -32.44
C LYS A 42 0.19 5.80 -32.29
N ASP A 43 -0.84 6.65 -32.26
CA ASP A 43 -2.23 6.19 -32.09
C ASP A 43 -2.64 5.25 -33.25
N LEU A 44 -2.22 5.56 -34.48
CA LEU A 44 -2.54 4.75 -35.66
C LEU A 44 -1.81 3.41 -35.67
N VAL A 45 -0.58 3.34 -35.15
CA VAL A 45 0.15 2.07 -34.94
C VAL A 45 -0.63 1.16 -33.99
N GLU A 46 -1.13 1.72 -32.88
CA GLU A 46 -1.90 0.96 -31.89
C GLU A 46 -3.21 0.42 -32.50
N VAL A 47 -3.93 1.25 -33.27
CA VAL A 47 -5.15 0.81 -33.97
C VAL A 47 -4.87 -0.31 -34.97
N ILE A 48 -3.79 -0.22 -35.74
CA ILE A 48 -3.38 -1.29 -36.67
C ILE A 48 -3.10 -2.58 -35.90
N GLN A 49 -2.40 -2.50 -34.77
CA GLN A 49 -2.08 -3.66 -33.95
C GLN A 49 -3.34 -4.34 -33.40
N LEU A 50 -4.25 -3.57 -32.78
CA LEU A 50 -5.52 -4.10 -32.28
C LEU A 50 -6.38 -4.71 -33.40
N THR A 51 -6.35 -4.11 -34.60
CA THR A 51 -7.08 -4.64 -35.76
C THR A 51 -6.48 -5.98 -36.22
N LYS A 52 -5.15 -6.10 -36.25
CA LYS A 52 -4.45 -7.36 -36.55
C LYS A 52 -4.78 -8.46 -35.54
N GLU A 53 -4.70 -8.15 -34.24
CA GLU A 53 -5.06 -9.09 -33.17
C GLU A 53 -6.52 -9.55 -33.28
N THR A 54 -7.43 -8.65 -33.64
CA THR A 54 -8.84 -9.00 -33.86
C THR A 54 -9.03 -9.94 -35.05
N ILE A 55 -8.27 -9.73 -36.14
CA ILE A 55 -8.27 -10.62 -37.30
C ILE A 55 -7.73 -12.00 -36.90
N ASP A 56 -6.60 -12.06 -36.18
CA ASP A 56 -6.00 -13.32 -35.73
C ASP A 56 -6.95 -14.12 -34.82
N LEU A 57 -7.62 -13.46 -33.89
CA LEU A 57 -8.66 -14.07 -33.07
C LEU A 57 -9.82 -14.62 -33.91
N LYS A 58 -10.21 -13.91 -34.97
CA LYS A 58 -11.31 -14.31 -35.85
C LYS A 58 -10.93 -15.46 -36.79
N VAL A 59 -9.69 -15.48 -37.28
CA VAL A 59 -9.10 -16.61 -38.04
C VAL A 59 -8.97 -17.85 -37.16
N ASN A 60 -8.49 -17.69 -35.92
CA ASN A 60 -8.36 -18.79 -34.96
C ASN A 60 -9.73 -19.31 -34.49
N ALA A 61 -10.70 -18.43 -34.29
CA ALA A 61 -12.09 -18.80 -33.96
C ALA A 61 -12.77 -19.56 -35.12
N ALA A 62 -12.52 -19.16 -36.38
CA ALA A 62 -12.98 -19.88 -37.56
C ALA A 62 -12.31 -21.26 -37.72
N SER A 63 -11.07 -21.41 -37.26
CA SER A 63 -10.30 -22.66 -37.35
C SER A 63 -10.61 -23.67 -36.24
N SER A 64 -11.24 -23.25 -35.13
CA SER A 64 -11.51 -24.10 -33.96
C SER A 64 -12.73 -25.04 -34.08
N SER A 65 -13.36 -25.16 -35.27
CA SER A 65 -14.54 -26.04 -35.48
C SER A 65 -14.23 -27.40 -36.13
N GLN A 66 -12.97 -27.78 -36.34
CA GLN A 66 -12.63 -29.16 -36.69
C GLN A 66 -11.41 -29.69 -35.95
N VAL A 67 -11.64 -30.88 -35.36
CA VAL A 67 -10.74 -31.96 -34.88
C VAL A 67 -10.01 -31.87 -33.53
N THR A 68 -10.29 -32.95 -32.79
CA THR A 68 -9.77 -33.48 -31.52
C THR A 68 -8.36 -34.08 -31.60
N GLU A 69 -7.66 -33.99 -30.46
CA GLU A 69 -6.59 -34.85 -29.91
C GLU A 69 -5.26 -35.10 -30.67
N SER A 70 -4.19 -34.62 -29.99
CA SER A 70 -2.87 -35.24 -29.80
C SER A 70 -1.87 -35.33 -30.98
N GLN A 71 -0.79 -34.53 -30.93
CA GLN A 71 0.57 -34.97 -30.56
C GLN A 71 1.65 -33.90 -30.82
N LYS A 72 2.67 -33.91 -29.95
CA LYS A 72 4.01 -33.31 -30.10
C LYS A 72 4.58 -33.49 -31.51
N THR A 73 5.26 -32.47 -32.05
CA THR A 73 6.73 -32.46 -32.35
C THR A 73 7.12 -31.23 -33.19
N GLN A 74 8.06 -30.45 -32.62
CA GLN A 74 9.12 -29.59 -33.20
C GLN A 74 8.83 -28.60 -34.35
N GLU A 75 9.12 -27.33 -34.00
CA GLU A 75 9.81 -26.27 -34.74
C GLU A 75 9.99 -26.39 -36.26
N PRO A 76 9.78 -25.26 -36.93
CA PRO A 76 10.86 -24.63 -37.66
C PRO A 76 11.23 -23.28 -37.02
N ARG A 77 12.50 -23.20 -36.66
CA ARG A 77 13.34 -22.03 -36.41
C ARG A 77 12.88 -20.78 -37.18
N GLN A 78 12.26 -19.84 -36.48
CA GLN A 78 12.35 -18.41 -36.80
C GLN A 78 12.90 -17.71 -35.57
N GLU A 79 14.01 -17.01 -35.76
CA GLU A 79 14.72 -16.21 -34.77
C GLU A 79 13.81 -15.06 -34.33
N SER A 80 12.87 -15.35 -33.43
CA SER A 80 12.23 -14.32 -32.62
C SER A 80 13.23 -13.89 -31.57
N LEU A 81 13.47 -12.59 -31.48
CA LEU A 81 14.15 -11.99 -30.35
C LEU A 81 13.30 -12.30 -29.11
N THR A 82 13.59 -13.40 -28.43
CA THR A 82 13.11 -13.69 -27.09
C THR A 82 13.65 -12.56 -26.21
N LEU A 83 12.83 -11.55 -25.97
CA LEU A 83 13.00 -10.73 -24.78
C LEU A 83 12.91 -11.73 -23.61
N GLU A 84 14.05 -11.97 -22.96
CA GLU A 84 14.15 -12.87 -21.83
C GLU A 84 13.39 -12.23 -20.66
N LEU A 85 12.07 -12.43 -20.64
CA LEU A 85 11.20 -11.86 -19.64
C LEU A 85 11.43 -12.61 -18.32
N LYS A 86 12.13 -11.97 -17.40
CA LYS A 86 12.49 -12.57 -16.11
C LYS A 86 11.34 -12.71 -15.13
N TYR A 87 10.31 -11.89 -15.29
CA TYR A 87 9.11 -11.86 -14.45
C TYR A 87 7.86 -11.84 -15.33
N GLU A 88 6.90 -12.70 -15.03
CA GLU A 88 5.61 -12.74 -15.75
C GLU A 88 4.55 -11.90 -15.01
N PRO A 89 3.50 -11.40 -15.71
CA PRO A 89 2.34 -10.79 -15.05
C PRO A 89 1.76 -11.70 -13.97
N GLY A 90 1.43 -11.13 -12.82
CA GLY A 90 0.98 -11.86 -11.63
C GLY A 90 2.11 -12.29 -10.69
N SER A 91 3.37 -12.25 -11.13
CA SER A 91 4.52 -12.61 -10.28
C SER A 91 4.70 -11.61 -9.13
N VAL A 92 5.09 -12.11 -7.95
CA VAL A 92 5.43 -11.28 -6.80
C VAL A 92 6.92 -10.98 -6.81
N VAL A 93 7.27 -9.70 -6.74
CA VAL A 93 8.64 -9.18 -6.84
C VAL A 93 8.90 -8.13 -5.75
N GLU A 94 10.16 -7.82 -5.49
CA GLU A 94 10.51 -6.60 -4.78
C GLU A 94 10.90 -5.52 -5.80
N ALA A 95 10.29 -4.35 -5.70
CA ALA A 95 10.49 -3.23 -6.60
C ALA A 95 11.20 -2.07 -5.87
N LEU A 96 12.21 -1.50 -6.51
CA LEU A 96 13.02 -0.41 -5.96
C LEU A 96 12.27 0.92 -6.10
N GLN A 97 12.01 1.58 -4.97
CA GLN A 97 11.44 2.92 -4.93
C GLN A 97 12.20 3.76 -3.90
N GLN A 98 12.70 4.94 -4.31
CA GLN A 98 13.44 5.84 -3.41
C GLN A 98 14.63 5.19 -2.66
N GLY A 99 15.26 4.18 -3.26
CA GLY A 99 16.39 3.45 -2.65
C GLY A 99 16.01 2.34 -1.67
N VAL A 100 14.71 2.05 -1.50
CA VAL A 100 14.19 0.97 -0.67
C VAL A 100 13.44 -0.04 -1.54
N TRP A 101 13.58 -1.32 -1.22
CA TRP A 101 12.90 -2.41 -1.92
C TRP A 101 11.56 -2.69 -1.26
N TYR A 102 10.48 -2.52 -2.02
CA TYR A 102 9.11 -2.73 -1.55
C TYR A 102 8.51 -3.97 -2.21
N PRO A 103 7.71 -4.76 -1.49
CA PRO A 103 6.98 -5.86 -2.10
C PRO A 103 5.95 -5.32 -3.10
N ALA A 104 5.92 -5.90 -4.29
CA ALA A 104 5.04 -5.52 -5.38
C ALA A 104 4.58 -6.75 -6.17
N HIS A 105 3.48 -6.60 -6.89
CA HIS A 105 3.00 -7.57 -7.87
C HIS A 105 3.20 -7.00 -9.27
N VAL A 106 3.66 -7.80 -10.21
CA VAL A 106 3.70 -7.43 -11.63
C VAL A 106 2.29 -7.46 -12.19
N ASP A 107 1.78 -6.32 -12.66
CA ASP A 107 0.43 -6.19 -13.21
C ASP A 107 0.44 -6.47 -14.72
N SER A 108 1.31 -5.78 -15.46
CA SER A 108 1.45 -5.95 -16.90
C SER A 108 2.85 -5.60 -17.37
N LEU A 109 3.17 -5.99 -18.61
CA LEU A 109 4.40 -5.59 -19.28
C LEU A 109 4.07 -4.65 -20.42
N THR A 110 4.86 -3.59 -20.54
CA THR A 110 4.83 -2.67 -21.68
C THR A 110 5.63 -3.29 -22.84
N SER A 111 5.25 -2.99 -24.09
CA SER A 111 6.00 -3.36 -25.30
C SER A 111 7.48 -2.97 -25.27
N ASP A 112 7.79 -1.95 -24.48
CA ASP A 112 9.11 -1.35 -24.35
C ASP A 112 10.01 -2.12 -23.36
N GLY A 113 9.53 -3.25 -22.83
CA GLY A 113 10.26 -4.07 -21.84
C GLY A 113 10.24 -3.51 -20.41
N SER A 114 9.34 -2.56 -20.13
CA SER A 114 9.09 -2.07 -18.77
C SER A 114 7.96 -2.85 -18.11
N TYR A 115 8.03 -2.98 -16.79
CA TYR A 115 7.09 -3.68 -15.94
C TYR A 115 6.20 -2.68 -15.20
N ASN A 116 4.89 -2.80 -15.38
CA ASN A 116 3.93 -2.13 -14.52
C ASN A 116 3.77 -2.97 -13.26
N VAL A 117 4.21 -2.43 -12.12
CA VAL A 117 4.11 -3.09 -10.82
C VAL A 117 3.15 -2.35 -9.90
N LYS A 118 2.47 -3.11 -9.04
CA LYS A 118 1.58 -2.59 -8.00
C LYS A 118 2.17 -2.89 -6.63
N PHE A 119 2.50 -1.85 -5.88
CA PHE A 119 3.09 -1.97 -4.55
C PHE A 119 2.05 -2.44 -3.53
N LEU A 120 2.40 -3.47 -2.75
CA LEU A 120 1.59 -3.94 -1.62
C LEU A 120 1.67 -2.91 -0.48
N GLY A 121 0.58 -2.69 0.25
CA GLY A 121 0.49 -1.76 1.38
C GLY A 121 0.21 -0.31 1.00
N PHE A 122 0.76 0.14 -0.13
CA PHE A 122 0.54 1.50 -0.65
C PHE A 122 -0.60 1.56 -1.67
N GLY A 123 -0.86 0.47 -2.40
CA GLY A 123 -1.87 0.40 -3.45
C GLY A 123 -1.56 1.27 -4.68
N THR A 124 -0.36 1.84 -4.75
CA THR A 124 0.15 2.63 -5.88
C THR A 124 0.76 1.72 -6.93
N THR A 125 0.69 2.12 -8.19
CA THR A 125 1.37 1.46 -9.31
C THR A 125 2.55 2.29 -9.80
N ALA A 126 3.53 1.64 -10.41
CA ALA A 126 4.65 2.30 -11.09
C ALA A 126 5.14 1.48 -12.27
N GLU A 127 5.66 2.17 -13.29
CA GLU A 127 6.36 1.57 -14.42
C GLU A 127 7.86 1.55 -14.13
N LEU A 128 8.45 0.37 -14.08
CA LEU A 128 9.84 0.14 -13.70
C LEU A 128 10.54 -0.78 -14.72
N LYS A 129 11.84 -0.60 -14.89
CA LYS A 129 12.67 -1.53 -15.68
C LYS A 129 13.10 -2.73 -14.84
N GLU A 130 13.57 -3.78 -15.50
CA GLU A 130 14.08 -5.00 -14.85
C GLU A 130 15.14 -4.70 -13.77
N ASP A 131 16.04 -3.74 -14.00
CA ASP A 131 17.09 -3.35 -13.03
C ASP A 131 16.53 -2.88 -11.67
N ALA A 132 15.28 -2.41 -11.66
CA ALA A 132 14.58 -1.96 -10.47
C ALA A 132 13.67 -3.04 -9.86
N LEU A 133 13.73 -4.27 -10.37
CA LEU A 133 12.99 -5.42 -9.87
C LEU A 133 13.93 -6.53 -9.41
N ARG A 134 13.52 -7.26 -8.38
CA ARG A 134 14.19 -8.49 -7.96
C ARG A 134 13.19 -9.54 -7.48
N ALA A 135 13.59 -10.80 -7.57
CA ALA A 135 12.81 -11.90 -7.02
C ALA A 135 12.80 -11.82 -5.48
N ILE A 136 11.69 -12.22 -4.86
CA ILE A 136 11.65 -12.39 -3.42
C ILE A 136 12.41 -13.68 -3.08
N GLU A 137 13.44 -13.57 -2.27
CA GLU A 137 14.15 -14.73 -1.72
C GLU A 137 13.27 -15.40 -0.65
N VAL A 138 12.85 -16.64 -0.93
CA VAL A 138 12.05 -17.45 -0.02
C VAL A 138 12.91 -18.61 0.49
N ASP A 139 12.92 -18.77 1.81
CA ASP A 139 13.50 -19.93 2.47
C ASP A 139 12.48 -21.08 2.36
N GLU A 140 12.76 -22.06 1.50
CA GLU A 140 11.85 -23.16 1.19
C GLU A 140 11.45 -23.98 2.42
N ASP A 141 12.38 -24.18 3.36
CA ASP A 141 12.14 -24.93 4.59
C ASP A 141 11.08 -24.23 5.43
N GLN A 142 11.20 -22.92 5.58
CA GLN A 142 10.23 -22.12 6.33
C GLN A 142 8.90 -21.99 5.61
N ALA A 143 8.92 -21.84 4.28
CA ALA A 143 7.71 -21.74 3.47
C ALA A 143 6.90 -23.05 3.50
N SER A 144 7.56 -24.21 3.51
CA SER A 144 6.89 -25.52 3.58
C SER A 144 6.11 -25.76 4.87
N GLN A 145 6.51 -25.08 5.96
CA GLN A 145 5.87 -25.19 7.26
C GLN A 145 4.68 -24.23 7.43
N LEU A 146 4.49 -23.30 6.49
CA LEU A 146 3.28 -22.48 6.45
C LEU A 146 2.11 -23.24 5.84
N PRO A 147 0.90 -23.05 6.37
CA PRO A 147 -0.29 -23.56 5.70
C PRO A 147 -0.49 -22.87 4.35
N ALA A 148 -1.24 -23.52 3.45
CA ALA A 148 -1.58 -22.97 2.15
C ALA A 148 -2.25 -21.59 2.27
N LYS A 149 -2.02 -20.71 1.28
CA LYS A 149 -2.56 -19.33 1.21
C LYS A 149 -4.04 -19.25 1.60
N GLU A 150 -4.85 -20.20 1.13
CA GLU A 150 -6.30 -20.25 1.33
C GLU A 150 -6.74 -20.65 2.75
N THR A 151 -5.88 -21.36 3.49
CA THR A 151 -6.18 -21.82 4.86
C THR A 151 -5.92 -20.72 5.90
N ILE A 152 -5.10 -19.72 5.54
CA ILE A 152 -4.77 -18.60 6.42
C ILE A 152 -5.97 -17.67 6.54
N THR A 153 -6.44 -17.48 7.76
CA THR A 153 -7.59 -16.62 8.09
C THR A 153 -7.21 -15.52 9.08
N GLU A 154 -8.11 -14.56 9.26
CA GLU A 154 -7.95 -13.48 10.23
C GLU A 154 -7.72 -14.04 11.65
N GLY A 155 -6.70 -13.53 12.33
CA GLY A 155 -6.22 -14.00 13.63
C GLY A 155 -5.07 -15.01 13.58
N PHE A 156 -4.67 -15.49 12.38
CA PHE A 156 -3.54 -16.42 12.25
C PHE A 156 -2.23 -15.78 12.74
N LYS A 157 -1.54 -16.44 13.67
CA LYS A 157 -0.26 -15.99 14.22
C LYS A 157 0.90 -16.52 13.40
N CYS A 158 1.68 -15.62 12.84
CA CYS A 158 2.84 -15.91 12.00
C CYS A 158 3.96 -14.93 12.33
N GLN A 159 5.06 -15.05 11.59
CA GLN A 159 6.05 -13.99 11.51
C GLN A 159 6.04 -13.43 10.08
N ALA A 160 6.41 -12.18 9.90
CA ALA A 160 6.51 -11.57 8.57
C ALA A 160 7.78 -10.72 8.45
N LYS A 161 8.42 -10.78 7.29
CA LYS A 161 9.50 -9.86 6.91
C LYS A 161 8.94 -8.44 6.77
N TYR A 162 9.56 -7.48 7.44
CA TYR A 162 9.23 -6.05 7.28
C TYR A 162 10.06 -5.45 6.15
N TYR A 163 9.44 -4.70 5.24
CA TYR A 163 10.11 -4.23 4.02
C TYR A 163 11.23 -3.22 4.28
N ALA A 164 11.13 -2.41 5.34
CA ALA A 164 12.04 -1.29 5.55
C ALA A 164 13.43 -1.72 6.06
N ASP A 165 13.49 -2.79 6.85
CA ASP A 165 14.73 -3.33 7.43
C ASP A 165 15.01 -4.78 7.01
N ALA A 166 14.11 -5.41 6.26
CA ALA A 166 14.17 -6.82 5.87
C ALA A 166 14.21 -7.81 7.05
N VAL A 167 13.80 -7.39 8.26
CA VAL A 167 13.81 -8.21 9.48
C VAL A 167 12.46 -8.88 9.67
N VAL A 168 12.47 -10.12 10.14
CA VAL A 168 11.26 -10.90 10.44
C VAL A 168 10.77 -10.60 11.86
N TYR A 169 9.50 -10.24 11.98
CA TYR A 169 8.86 -9.91 13.25
C TYR A 169 7.59 -10.74 13.47
N PRO A 170 7.23 -11.06 14.74
CA PRO A 170 5.97 -11.72 15.05
C PRO A 170 4.78 -10.80 14.73
N CYS A 171 3.80 -11.37 14.06
CA CYS A 171 2.59 -10.66 13.64
C CYS A 171 1.36 -11.56 13.65
N SER A 172 0.19 -10.93 13.59
CA SER A 172 -1.08 -11.61 13.40
C SER A 172 -1.77 -11.11 12.14
N VAL A 173 -2.27 -12.04 11.31
CA VAL A 173 -3.06 -11.70 10.12
C VAL A 173 -4.34 -11.03 10.59
N THR A 174 -4.61 -9.82 10.10
CA THR A 174 -5.83 -9.06 10.43
C THR A 174 -6.86 -9.15 9.32
N LYS A 175 -6.42 -9.22 8.06
CA LYS A 175 -7.29 -9.30 6.89
C LYS A 175 -6.57 -10.01 5.75
N VAL A 176 -7.27 -10.88 5.02
CA VAL A 176 -6.78 -11.47 3.77
C VAL A 176 -7.08 -10.52 2.61
N THR A 177 -6.09 -10.24 1.76
CA THR A 177 -6.25 -9.41 0.55
C THR A 177 -6.06 -10.26 -0.71
N GLU A 178 -6.39 -9.71 -1.87
CA GLU A 178 -6.28 -10.44 -3.14
C GLU A 178 -4.80 -10.79 -3.45
N LEU A 179 -3.91 -9.83 -3.21
CA LEU A 179 -2.49 -9.93 -3.52
C LEU A 179 -1.64 -10.44 -2.34
N GLY A 180 -2.17 -10.47 -1.11
CA GLY A 180 -1.40 -10.85 0.06
C GLY A 180 -2.21 -10.88 1.36
N PHE A 181 -1.61 -10.39 2.44
CA PHE A 181 -2.18 -10.40 3.78
C PHE A 181 -1.88 -9.10 4.51
N GLN A 182 -2.91 -8.50 5.09
CA GLN A 182 -2.73 -7.44 6.07
C GLN A 182 -2.33 -8.07 7.40
N VAL A 183 -1.11 -7.80 7.87
CA VAL A 183 -0.57 -8.27 9.14
C VAL A 183 -0.44 -7.13 10.14
N LEU A 184 -0.62 -7.41 11.42
CA LEU A 184 -0.38 -6.50 12.55
C LEU A 184 0.84 -7.00 13.32
N PHE A 185 1.89 -6.19 13.38
CA PHE A 185 3.11 -6.52 14.11
C PHE A 185 2.93 -6.31 15.63
N ASP A 186 3.15 -7.37 16.41
CA ASP A 186 2.81 -7.39 17.84
C ASP A 186 3.67 -6.42 18.68
N GLY A 187 4.90 -6.14 18.24
CA GLY A 187 5.85 -5.28 18.97
C GLY A 187 5.55 -3.78 18.84
N TYR A 188 5.14 -3.34 17.65
CA TYR A 188 5.01 -1.92 17.31
C TYR A 188 3.56 -1.49 17.07
N GLY A 189 2.64 -2.43 16.83
CA GLY A 189 1.24 -2.16 16.53
C GLY A 189 1.01 -1.56 15.14
N ASN A 190 2.01 -1.64 14.26
CA ASN A 190 1.90 -1.23 12.86
C ASN A 190 1.19 -2.33 12.07
N SER A 191 0.31 -1.94 11.16
CA SER A 191 -0.31 -2.84 10.19
C SER A 191 0.28 -2.60 8.81
N GLU A 192 0.65 -3.67 8.12
CA GLU A 192 1.26 -3.64 6.78
C GLU A 192 0.61 -4.72 5.91
N GLU A 193 0.54 -4.50 4.60
CA GLU A 193 0.13 -5.54 3.65
C GLU A 193 1.38 -6.20 3.07
N VAL A 194 1.54 -7.49 3.33
CA VAL A 194 2.71 -8.26 2.93
C VAL A 194 2.29 -9.41 2.01
N PRO A 195 3.17 -9.82 1.08
CA PRO A 195 2.92 -10.98 0.23
C PRO A 195 3.04 -12.28 1.04
N TYR A 196 2.54 -13.39 0.50
CA TYR A 196 2.60 -14.71 1.18
C TYR A 196 4.05 -15.13 1.45
N GLU A 197 4.95 -14.78 0.53
CA GLU A 197 6.38 -15.06 0.49
C GLU A 197 7.14 -14.43 1.66
N TYR A 198 6.58 -13.37 2.26
CA TYR A 198 7.14 -12.72 3.45
C TYR A 198 6.70 -13.38 4.75
N LEU A 199 5.64 -14.19 4.72
CA LEU A 199 5.21 -14.92 5.90
C LEU A 199 6.22 -16.01 6.23
N ARG A 200 6.36 -16.25 7.53
CA ARG A 200 7.14 -17.34 8.11
C ARG A 200 6.32 -17.99 9.21
N PRO A 201 6.48 -19.30 9.44
CA PRO A 201 5.75 -19.99 10.47
C PRO A 201 6.13 -19.38 11.83
N THR A 202 5.17 -19.31 12.75
CA THR A 202 5.54 -19.05 14.13
C THR A 202 6.25 -20.30 14.63
N ALA A 203 7.58 -20.27 14.74
CA ALA A 203 8.31 -21.33 15.41
C ALA A 203 7.70 -21.49 16.81
N LEU A 204 6.98 -22.59 17.03
CA LEU A 204 6.72 -23.09 18.36
C LEU A 204 8.10 -23.43 18.91
N LEU A 205 8.66 -22.55 19.72
CA LEU A 205 9.84 -22.88 20.51
C LEU A 205 9.42 -24.00 21.48
N GLN A 206 9.56 -25.24 21.02
CA GLN A 206 9.89 -26.37 21.88
C GLN A 206 11.29 -26.07 22.44
N SER A 207 11.32 -25.63 23.69
CA SER A 207 12.51 -25.65 24.52
C SER A 207 12.20 -26.51 25.73
N GLU A 208 12.44 -27.81 25.56
CA GLU A 208 12.51 -28.82 26.62
C GLU A 208 13.79 -28.59 27.42
N VAL A 209 13.71 -28.04 28.63
CA VAL A 209 14.52 -28.42 29.81
C VAL A 209 13.65 -28.21 31.06
N GLY A 210 13.19 -29.30 31.69
CA GLY A 210 12.34 -29.30 32.90
C GLY A 210 13.11 -29.08 34.20
N PRO A 211 12.63 -29.61 35.34
CA PRO A 211 11.37 -29.34 36.03
C PRO A 211 11.63 -28.75 37.44
N ASN A 212 10.71 -27.94 37.98
CA ASN A 212 10.46 -27.91 39.43
C ASN A 212 9.09 -27.29 39.75
N THR A 213 8.15 -28.21 39.94
CA THR A 213 7.11 -28.27 40.98
C THR A 213 7.02 -27.07 41.94
N ALA A 214 5.89 -26.36 41.89
CA ALA A 214 5.05 -26.16 43.07
C ALA A 214 3.63 -25.78 42.62
N GLN A 215 2.77 -26.80 42.65
CA GLN A 215 1.32 -26.68 42.75
C GLN A 215 0.96 -25.83 43.99
N THR A 216 -0.06 -24.99 43.86
CA THR A 216 -1.25 -25.09 44.73
C THR A 216 -2.45 -24.52 44.00
N SER A 217 -3.48 -25.34 43.97
CA SER A 217 -4.70 -25.28 43.17
C SER A 217 -5.82 -24.47 43.87
N PRO A 218 -7.14 -24.76 43.70
CA PRO A 218 -8.09 -23.93 42.96
C PRO A 218 -9.28 -23.45 43.82
N THR A 219 -10.16 -22.59 43.31
CA THR A 219 -11.59 -22.60 43.71
C THR A 219 -12.51 -22.18 42.56
N ASN A 220 -13.51 -23.02 42.33
CA ASN A 220 -14.65 -22.85 41.43
C ASN A 220 -15.71 -21.89 42.00
N ALA A 221 -16.49 -21.24 41.13
CA ALA A 221 -17.95 -21.06 41.19
C ALA A 221 -18.40 -20.17 40.00
N VAL A 222 -19.01 -20.70 38.93
CA VAL A 222 -20.46 -20.93 38.65
C VAL A 222 -21.39 -19.71 38.88
N ASP A 223 -21.97 -19.18 37.79
CA ASP A 223 -23.42 -19.20 37.47
C ASP A 223 -23.85 -18.09 36.48
N GLY A 224 -24.80 -18.43 35.58
CA GLY A 224 -25.89 -17.49 35.23
C GLY A 224 -26.07 -16.98 33.78
N ALA A 225 -26.48 -17.86 32.85
CA ALA A 225 -27.70 -17.76 32.00
C ALA A 225 -28.17 -16.43 31.31
N THR A 226 -28.21 -16.48 29.96
CA THR A 226 -29.41 -16.31 29.07
C THR A 226 -29.83 -14.95 28.44
N ALA A 227 -29.69 -14.93 27.10
CA ALA A 227 -30.62 -14.51 26.01
C ALA A 227 -30.90 -13.03 25.58
N LEU A 228 -30.57 -12.83 24.29
CA LEU A 228 -31.38 -12.37 23.13
C LEU A 228 -31.83 -10.89 22.94
N ALA A 229 -31.35 -10.39 21.77
CA ALA A 229 -32.08 -9.73 20.67
C ALA A 229 -32.31 -8.20 20.66
N GLY A 230 -31.97 -7.58 19.50
CA GLY A 230 -32.65 -6.37 19.01
C GLY A 230 -31.83 -5.32 18.23
N ALA A 231 -31.65 -5.53 16.92
CA ALA A 231 -31.67 -4.57 15.80
C ALA A 231 -30.88 -3.23 15.84
N ALA A 232 -30.01 -3.02 14.83
CA ALA A 232 -30.18 -2.00 13.76
C ALA A 232 -28.90 -1.77 12.94
N THR A 233 -29.06 -1.77 11.62
CA THR A 233 -28.05 -1.54 10.58
C THR A 233 -27.70 -0.05 10.43
N ALA A 234 -26.41 0.30 10.46
CA ALA A 234 -25.88 1.61 10.03
C ALA A 234 -24.44 1.46 9.46
N PRO A 235 -24.05 2.24 8.44
CA PRO A 235 -22.85 1.99 7.64
C PRO A 235 -21.56 2.34 8.39
N LYS A 236 -20.61 1.39 8.37
CA LYS A 236 -19.28 1.46 9.00
C LYS A 236 -18.41 2.50 8.29
N VAL A 237 -18.03 3.57 8.99
CA VAL A 237 -16.75 4.24 8.75
C VAL A 237 -15.75 3.52 9.65
N ALA A 238 -14.64 3.02 9.09
CA ALA A 238 -13.68 2.17 9.79
C ALA A 238 -13.20 2.82 11.11
N PRO A 239 -13.02 2.08 12.21
CA PRO A 239 -12.58 2.66 13.47
C PRO A 239 -11.14 3.19 13.35
N ALA A 240 -10.86 4.35 13.95
CA ALA A 240 -9.51 4.93 14.01
C ALA A 240 -8.53 3.95 14.69
N VAL A 241 -7.34 3.78 14.13
CA VAL A 241 -6.28 2.91 14.67
C VAL A 241 -5.78 3.47 16.00
N ILE A 242 -6.12 2.81 17.10
CA ILE A 242 -5.72 3.19 18.47
C ILE A 242 -4.37 2.53 18.79
N HIS A 243 -3.31 3.33 18.91
CA HIS A 243 -2.00 2.82 19.36
C HIS A 243 -2.05 2.49 20.86
N LYS A 244 -1.94 1.21 21.23
CA LYS A 244 -1.89 0.80 22.64
C LYS A 244 -0.58 1.30 23.29
N PRO A 245 -0.62 1.77 24.55
CA PRO A 245 0.58 2.27 25.23
C PRO A 245 1.61 1.15 25.46
N ILE A 246 2.91 1.47 25.27
CA ILE A 246 4.02 0.52 25.44
C ILE A 246 4.10 0.13 26.92
N LYS A 247 3.97 -1.16 27.25
CA LYS A 247 4.12 -1.66 28.62
C LYS A 247 5.58 -1.49 29.06
N ILE A 248 5.81 -0.90 30.24
CA ILE A 248 7.16 -0.68 30.77
C ILE A 248 7.75 -2.06 31.13
N PRO A 249 8.89 -2.47 30.52
CA PRO A 249 9.47 -3.79 30.78
C PRO A 249 10.07 -3.88 32.19
N GLU A 250 9.91 -5.05 32.81
CA GLU A 250 10.29 -5.37 34.20
C GLU A 250 11.81 -5.26 34.48
N ASN A 251 12.65 -5.40 33.44
CA ASN A 251 14.11 -5.24 33.51
C ASN A 251 14.59 -3.80 33.80
N LEU A 252 13.67 -2.84 33.93
CA LEU A 252 13.96 -1.47 34.36
C LEU A 252 13.49 -1.17 35.79
N GLN A 253 12.93 -2.14 36.52
CA GLN A 253 12.56 -1.92 37.91
C GLN A 253 13.81 -1.65 38.78
N ILE A 254 13.67 -0.67 39.67
CA ILE A 254 14.74 -0.19 40.54
C ILE A 254 14.81 -1.16 41.72
N LEU A 255 15.81 -2.03 41.75
CA LEU A 255 16.05 -2.88 42.91
C LEU A 255 16.79 -2.06 44.00
N PRO A 256 16.52 -2.30 45.29
CA PRO A 256 17.25 -1.65 46.38
C PRO A 256 18.77 -1.86 46.33
N SER A 257 19.22 -2.93 45.66
CA SER A 257 20.62 -3.37 45.56
C SER A 257 21.49 -2.63 44.52
N ASP A 258 20.92 -1.85 43.59
CA ASP A 258 21.67 -1.21 42.49
C ASP A 258 22.42 0.07 42.91
N THR A 259 23.56 0.38 42.28
CA THR A 259 24.32 1.62 42.52
C THR A 259 23.54 2.87 42.09
N GLU A 260 23.77 4.03 42.73
CA GLU A 260 22.98 5.26 42.50
C GLU A 260 22.96 5.71 41.04
N ALA A 261 24.07 5.50 40.31
CA ALA A 261 24.20 5.81 38.89
C ALA A 261 23.31 4.92 37.98
N GLU A 262 23.15 3.64 38.32
CA GLU A 262 22.29 2.72 37.57
C GLU A 262 20.81 2.98 37.84
N LYS A 263 20.48 3.31 39.10
CA LYS A 263 19.13 3.74 39.50
C LYS A 263 18.71 5.02 38.77
N GLU A 264 19.62 5.95 38.51
CA GLU A 264 19.32 7.17 37.75
C GLU A 264 19.15 6.90 36.25
N ARG A 265 19.99 6.04 35.65
CA ARG A 265 19.85 5.60 34.25
C ARG A 265 18.51 4.89 34.02
N LYS A 266 18.09 4.00 34.93
CA LYS A 266 16.78 3.33 34.90
C LYS A 266 15.64 4.33 35.06
N ARG A 267 15.72 5.27 36.02
CA ARG A 267 14.72 6.34 36.21
C ARG A 267 14.57 7.24 34.97
N LYS A 268 15.67 7.63 34.32
CA LYS A 268 15.67 8.44 33.10
C LYS A 268 14.99 7.71 31.94
N ARG A 269 15.28 6.42 31.78
CA ARG A 269 14.68 5.59 30.73
C ARG A 269 13.19 5.31 30.97
N ILE A 270 12.77 5.11 32.23
CA ILE A 270 11.35 5.02 32.59
C ILE A 270 10.61 6.33 32.31
N ARG A 271 11.19 7.50 32.64
CA ARG A 271 10.59 8.80 32.31
C ARG A 271 10.45 9.03 30.81
N ALA A 272 11.45 8.63 30.02
CA ALA A 272 11.40 8.71 28.57
C ALA A 272 10.28 7.84 27.98
N ILE A 273 10.13 6.58 28.45
CA ILE A 273 9.06 5.67 28.03
C ILE A 273 7.68 6.22 28.42
N LYS A 274 7.53 6.75 29.65
CA LYS A 274 6.28 7.39 30.10
C LYS A 274 5.93 8.62 29.26
N SER A 275 6.92 9.45 28.91
CA SER A 275 6.74 10.62 28.05
C SER A 275 6.32 10.23 26.62
N LEU A 276 6.91 9.16 26.08
CA LEU A 276 6.56 8.62 24.78
C LEU A 276 5.12 8.09 24.76
N ASN A 277 4.72 7.35 25.80
CA ASN A 277 3.33 6.89 25.95
C ASN A 277 2.35 8.05 26.05
N ARG A 278 2.69 9.13 26.77
CA ARG A 278 1.87 10.35 26.84
C ARG A 278 1.70 11.00 25.47
N HIS A 279 2.75 11.10 24.66
CA HIS A 279 2.65 11.63 23.30
C HIS A 279 1.77 10.76 22.40
N LYS A 280 1.95 9.43 22.45
CA LYS A 280 1.13 8.49 21.68
C LYS A 280 -0.37 8.58 22.02
N THR A 281 -0.71 8.77 23.29
CA THR A 281 -2.11 9.01 23.70
C THR A 281 -2.66 10.30 23.11
N ILE A 282 -1.90 11.38 23.13
CA ILE A 282 -2.31 12.68 22.56
C ILE A 282 -2.52 12.56 21.03
N ASP A 283 -1.64 11.85 20.33
CA ASP A 283 -1.75 11.67 18.88
C ASP A 283 -2.92 10.75 18.50
N ASN A 284 -3.18 9.71 19.29
CA ASN A 284 -4.40 8.91 19.14
C ASN A 284 -5.66 9.76 19.31
N GLU A 285 -5.73 10.61 20.35
CA GLU A 285 -6.87 11.49 20.56
C GLU A 285 -7.05 12.49 19.42
N ARG A 286 -5.97 13.03 18.85
CA ARG A 286 -6.00 13.89 17.67
C ARG A 286 -6.53 13.12 16.46
N ASN A 287 -6.05 11.91 16.23
CA ASN A 287 -6.47 11.09 15.10
C ASN A 287 -7.95 10.67 15.20
N ILE A 288 -8.42 10.31 16.40
CA ILE A 288 -9.84 10.03 16.68
C ILE A 288 -10.70 11.26 16.36
N LYS A 289 -10.32 12.45 16.88
CA LYS A 289 -11.05 13.70 16.61
C LYS A 289 -11.07 14.06 15.12
N GLN A 290 -9.98 13.83 14.40
CA GLN A 290 -9.93 14.03 12.94
C GLN A 290 -10.85 13.05 12.21
N HIS A 291 -10.84 11.78 12.61
CA HIS A 291 -11.68 10.74 12.02
C HIS A 291 -13.18 11.01 12.28
N ASP A 292 -13.54 11.40 13.50
CA ASP A 292 -14.90 11.80 13.87
C ASP A 292 -15.38 13.03 13.09
N TRP A 293 -14.48 14.01 12.88
CA TRP A 293 -14.79 15.19 12.08
C TRP A 293 -14.99 14.86 10.59
N LYS A 294 -14.15 13.98 10.02
CA LYS A 294 -14.33 13.45 8.66
C LYS A 294 -15.66 12.70 8.55
N ALA A 295 -15.98 11.83 9.51
CA ALA A 295 -17.25 11.10 9.54
C ALA A 295 -18.47 12.04 9.65
N PHE A 296 -18.35 13.13 10.42
CA PHE A 296 -19.37 14.17 10.48
C PHE A 296 -19.56 14.87 9.12
N GLN A 297 -18.48 15.22 8.42
CA GLN A 297 -18.57 15.79 7.07
C GLN A 297 -19.24 14.84 6.07
N TYR A 298 -18.86 13.55 6.07
CA TYR A 298 -19.50 12.55 5.21
C TYR A 298 -20.99 12.36 5.54
N LYS A 299 -21.37 12.37 6.83
CA LYS A 299 -22.78 12.33 7.26
C LYS A 299 -23.55 13.58 6.81
N ALA A 300 -22.95 14.77 6.91
CA ALA A 300 -23.55 16.01 6.43
C ALA A 300 -23.75 16.03 4.91
N LYS A 301 -22.77 15.50 4.15
CA LYS A 301 -22.85 15.35 2.68
C LYS A 301 -23.91 14.33 2.26
N LYS A 302 -24.01 13.20 2.97
CA LYS A 302 -24.98 12.11 2.69
C LYS A 302 -26.43 12.47 3.04
N LYS A 303 -26.66 13.33 4.04
CA LYS A 303 -28.01 13.75 4.45
C LYS A 303 -28.68 14.73 3.48
N GLY A 304 -27.98 15.19 2.42
CA GLY A 304 -28.57 16.03 1.37
C GLY A 304 -29.36 17.20 1.95
N LEU A 305 -28.71 18.01 2.80
CA LEU A 305 -29.39 19.13 3.44
C LEU A 305 -29.86 20.11 2.36
N LYS A 306 -31.17 20.13 2.11
CA LYS A 306 -31.81 21.01 1.13
C LYS A 306 -31.37 22.44 1.42
N LYS A 307 -30.90 23.11 0.37
CA LYS A 307 -30.49 24.51 0.34
C LYS A 307 -31.64 25.37 0.88
N GLY A 308 -31.64 25.69 2.18
CA GLY A 308 -32.59 26.68 2.72
C GLY A 308 -33.14 26.51 4.13
N VAL A 309 -32.85 25.45 4.90
CA VAL A 309 -33.33 25.38 6.30
C VAL A 309 -32.17 25.51 7.29
N SER A 310 -32.29 26.58 8.07
CA SER A 310 -31.33 27.23 8.96
C SER A 310 -30.75 26.33 10.06
N GLY A 311 -29.44 26.49 10.27
CA GLY A 311 -28.70 25.99 11.42
C GLY A 311 -27.29 26.57 11.41
N VAL A 312 -27.16 27.90 11.59
CA VAL A 312 -25.97 28.73 11.93
C VAL A 312 -24.66 28.55 11.12
N LEU A 313 -24.48 27.51 10.31
CA LEU A 313 -23.19 27.16 9.71
C LEU A 313 -23.19 27.11 8.17
N SER A 314 -24.33 27.39 7.52
CA SER A 314 -24.47 27.11 6.09
C SER A 314 -24.86 28.31 5.22
N LYS A 315 -24.53 29.55 5.64
CA LYS A 315 -24.60 30.71 4.73
C LYS A 315 -23.63 31.84 5.10
N ARG A 316 -22.32 31.62 4.89
CA ARG A 316 -21.40 32.68 4.45
C ARG A 316 -20.18 32.02 3.78
N GLY A 317 -20.12 32.10 2.45
CA GLY A 317 -19.09 31.48 1.61
C GLY A 317 -17.74 32.22 1.62
N SER A 318 -17.14 32.36 2.79
CA SER A 318 -15.74 32.79 2.95
C SER A 318 -15.29 32.33 4.33
N SER A 319 -14.37 31.37 4.38
CA SER A 319 -13.79 30.87 5.63
C SER A 319 -13.20 32.03 6.45
N MET A 320 -13.40 32.03 7.77
CA MET A 320 -12.74 32.99 8.69
C MET A 320 -11.20 32.85 8.72
N PHE A 321 -10.65 31.86 8.00
CA PHE A 321 -9.23 31.62 7.78
C PHE A 321 -8.84 31.68 6.29
N ALA A 322 -9.77 32.07 5.40
CA ALA A 322 -9.40 32.38 4.03
C ALA A 322 -8.53 33.62 4.05
N SER A 323 -7.30 33.50 3.56
CA SER A 323 -6.43 34.66 3.40
C SER A 323 -7.10 35.61 2.39
N PRO A 324 -7.26 36.90 2.71
CA PRO A 324 -7.81 37.85 1.76
C PRO A 324 -6.87 37.97 0.56
N ASP A 325 -7.40 38.09 -0.66
CA ASP A 325 -6.63 38.18 -1.92
C ASP A 325 -5.83 39.50 -2.07
N THR A 326 -5.57 40.21 -0.96
CA THR A 326 -4.82 41.47 -0.94
C THR A 326 -3.54 41.32 -0.12
N VAL A 327 -2.43 41.85 -0.64
CA VAL A 327 -1.04 41.65 -0.17
C VAL A 327 -0.75 42.25 1.23
N GLN A 328 -1.72 42.87 1.89
CA GLN A 328 -1.55 43.54 3.20
C GLN A 328 -2.49 43.03 4.31
N GLY A 329 -3.25 41.97 4.11
CA GLY A 329 -4.19 41.45 5.12
C GLY A 329 -3.50 40.68 6.26
N ARG A 330 -3.17 41.35 7.38
CA ARG A 330 -2.81 40.67 8.64
C ARG A 330 -4.05 40.16 9.37
N VAL A 331 -4.15 38.85 9.55
CA VAL A 331 -5.17 38.19 10.39
C VAL A 331 -4.61 37.98 11.79
N GLY A 332 -5.27 38.57 12.79
CA GLY A 332 -4.94 38.36 14.20
C GLY A 332 -5.30 36.94 14.65
N VAL A 333 -4.30 36.16 15.04
CA VAL A 333 -4.50 34.86 15.70
C VAL A 333 -4.63 35.11 17.19
N VAL A 334 -5.86 35.04 17.71
CA VAL A 334 -6.08 34.92 19.15
C VAL A 334 -5.64 33.51 19.55
N GLY A 335 -4.44 33.38 20.13
CA GLY A 335 -3.88 32.12 20.61
C GLY A 335 -2.43 31.82 20.23
N SER A 336 -1.74 32.66 19.45
CA SER A 336 -0.31 32.49 19.09
C SER A 336 0.65 32.92 20.21
N GLY A 337 0.37 32.51 21.45
CA GLY A 337 1.20 32.77 22.63
C GLY A 337 2.45 31.90 22.77
N GLN A 338 2.81 31.13 21.75
CA GLN A 338 4.10 30.42 21.72
C GLN A 338 4.83 30.80 20.44
N GLY A 339 5.67 31.85 20.56
CA GLY A 339 6.62 32.22 19.52
C GLY A 339 7.59 31.06 19.25
N MET A 340 7.84 30.82 17.96
CA MET A 340 8.91 29.93 17.50
C MET A 340 10.24 30.41 18.11
N THR A 341 10.95 29.53 18.81
CA THR A 341 12.24 29.85 19.43
C THR A 341 13.22 30.30 18.35
N THR A 342 13.63 31.56 18.37
CA THR A 342 14.65 32.06 17.46
C THR A 342 16.02 31.57 17.92
N PHE A 343 16.67 30.80 17.06
CA PHE A 343 18.06 30.40 17.22
C PHE A 343 18.94 31.66 17.04
N GLN A 344 19.69 32.04 18.07
CA GLN A 344 20.65 33.15 17.93
C GLN A 344 21.86 32.67 17.15
N ASP A 345 21.98 33.14 15.91
CA ASP A 345 23.20 32.99 15.10
C ASP A 345 24.31 33.87 15.72
N THR A 346 25.33 33.23 16.29
CA THR A 346 26.40 33.89 17.05
C THR A 346 27.49 34.50 16.16
N ARG A 347 27.29 34.59 14.84
CA ARG A 347 28.37 34.93 13.90
C ARG A 347 28.51 36.40 13.50
N THR A 348 27.80 37.33 14.15
CA THR A 348 27.94 38.78 13.84
C THR A 348 28.20 39.65 15.07
N LYS A 349 29.24 39.35 15.85
CA LYS A 349 29.87 40.38 16.71
C LYS A 349 30.96 41.11 15.91
N LYS A 350 30.66 42.30 15.41
CA LYS A 350 31.70 43.31 15.10
C LYS A 350 32.00 44.13 16.37
N PRO A 351 33.27 44.41 16.69
CA PRO A 351 33.62 45.21 17.85
C PRO A 351 33.36 46.69 17.55
N LYS A 352 32.80 47.42 18.51
CA LYS A 352 32.82 48.89 18.48
C LYS A 352 33.72 49.39 19.60
N HIS A 353 34.89 49.86 19.20
CA HIS A 353 35.56 50.99 19.83
C HIS A 353 34.61 52.20 19.86
N ALA A 354 34.50 52.85 21.01
CA ALA A 354 34.72 54.28 21.25
C ALA A 354 34.36 54.57 22.71
#